data_AF-A0A7V9L7P0-F1
#
_entry.id   AF-A0A7V9L7P0-F1
#
_cell.length_a   1.000
_cell.length_b   1.000
_cell.length_c   1.000
_cell.angle_alpha   90.00
_cell.angle_beta   90.00
_cell.angle_gamma   90.00
#
_symmetry.space_group_name_H-M   'P 1'
#
loop_
_entity.id
_entity.type
_entity.pdbx_description
1 polymer ?
#
loop_
_entity_poly.entity_id
_entity_poly.type
_entity_poly.pdbx_seq_one_letter_code
_entity_poly.pdbx_strand_id
1 'polypeptide(L)'
;MTKLAVLSLALMACGGGSSDDDFDAAAASMEGIYQVQSYTRNDNACSAGGESILGADRFAAAYTQKFLGITLLSVISCASPADCRDKLAAERAGEGFQIDFLFSVQFLGGDGELIGSGASTGFGDGEVCTEAELTATLLTLAGSELRLEQAITIADDFPVDSNGFCTTSGASAAAEGKTCSQLKVLTATFFEPL
;
A
#
# COMPACT_ATOMS: atom_id res chain seq x y z
N MET A 1 -40.81 -9.80 34.69
CA MET A 1 -40.94 -9.12 33.37
C MET A 1 -39.63 -9.32 32.64
N THR A 2 -39.56 -10.35 31.81
CA THR A 2 -38.32 -10.81 31.16
C THR A 2 -38.35 -10.35 29.71
N LYS A 3 -37.44 -9.45 29.33
CA LYS A 3 -37.29 -9.02 27.93
C LYS A 3 -36.30 -9.96 27.25
N LEU A 4 -36.79 -10.79 26.32
CA LEU A 4 -35.95 -11.48 25.34
C LEU A 4 -35.46 -10.44 24.32
N ALA A 5 -34.15 -10.23 24.25
CA ALA A 5 -33.51 -9.55 23.13
C ALA A 5 -33.16 -10.61 22.08
N VAL A 6 -33.80 -10.53 20.92
CA VAL A 6 -33.49 -11.34 19.74
C VAL A 6 -32.26 -10.72 19.10
N LEU A 7 -31.11 -11.37 19.28
CA LEU A 7 -29.85 -11.02 18.62
C LEU A 7 -29.88 -11.65 17.23
N SER A 8 -30.21 -10.86 16.21
CA SER A 8 -30.11 -11.26 14.82
C SER A 8 -28.64 -11.44 14.44
N LEU A 9 -28.17 -12.69 14.43
CA LEU A 9 -26.95 -13.09 13.74
C LEU A 9 -27.16 -12.84 12.24
N ALA A 10 -26.61 -11.74 11.73
CA ALA A 10 -26.39 -11.58 10.30
C ALA A 10 -25.28 -12.57 9.91
N LEU A 11 -25.73 -13.66 9.28
CA LEU A 11 -24.88 -14.68 8.68
C LEU A 11 -23.91 -14.05 7.69
N MET A 12 -22.66 -14.49 7.81
CA MET A 12 -21.55 -14.32 6.87
C MET A 12 -22.05 -14.38 5.42
N ALA A 13 -21.94 -13.26 4.71
CA ALA A 13 -22.09 -13.24 3.27
C ALA A 13 -20.94 -14.08 2.67
N CYS A 14 -21.34 -14.97 1.76
CA CYS A 14 -20.52 -15.95 1.08
C CYS A 14 -19.22 -15.39 0.52
N GLY A 15 -18.14 -16.15 0.70
CA GLY A 15 -16.92 -16.01 -0.08
C GLY A 15 -17.23 -16.25 -1.56
N GLY A 16 -17.35 -15.17 -2.33
CA GLY A 16 -16.94 -15.19 -3.72
C GLY A 16 -15.42 -15.16 -3.69
N GLY A 17 -14.79 -16.29 -3.97
CA GLY A 17 -13.35 -16.31 -4.22
C GLY A 17 -13.10 -15.45 -5.45
N SER A 18 -12.64 -14.22 -5.24
CA SER A 18 -12.06 -13.42 -6.31
C SER A 18 -11.00 -14.29 -6.97
N SER A 19 -11.27 -14.71 -8.19
CA SER A 19 -10.30 -15.48 -8.96
C SER A 19 -9.07 -14.61 -9.17
N ASP A 20 -7.88 -15.20 -9.14
CA ASP A 20 -6.63 -14.50 -9.49
C ASP A 20 -6.78 -13.75 -10.83
N ASP A 21 -7.59 -14.29 -11.75
CA ASP A 21 -7.96 -13.70 -13.03
C ASP A 21 -8.64 -12.31 -12.90
N ASP A 22 -9.45 -12.08 -11.87
CA ASP A 22 -10.15 -10.81 -11.66
C ASP A 22 -9.18 -9.72 -11.17
N PHE A 23 -8.25 -10.10 -10.29
CA PHE A 23 -7.17 -9.21 -9.86
C PHE A 23 -6.26 -8.87 -11.05
N ASP A 24 -5.83 -9.87 -11.81
CA ASP A 24 -4.95 -9.68 -12.97
C ASP A 24 -5.60 -8.75 -14.00
N ALA A 25 -6.89 -8.90 -14.28
CA ALA A 25 -7.63 -8.03 -15.19
C ALA A 25 -7.73 -6.58 -14.66
N ALA A 26 -8.04 -6.40 -13.38
CA ALA A 26 -8.14 -5.08 -12.77
C ALA A 26 -6.76 -4.39 -12.71
N ALA A 27 -5.71 -5.11 -12.31
CA ALA A 27 -4.34 -4.62 -12.27
C ALA A 27 -3.84 -4.22 -13.67
N ALA A 28 -4.08 -5.04 -14.69
CA ALA A 28 -3.73 -4.73 -16.08
C ALA A 28 -4.41 -3.45 -16.58
N SER A 29 -5.66 -3.18 -16.15
CA SER A 29 -6.37 -1.95 -16.53
C SER A 29 -5.79 -0.67 -15.92
N MET A 30 -4.96 -0.81 -14.87
CA MET A 30 -4.34 0.29 -14.14
C MET A 30 -2.86 0.48 -14.51
N GLU A 31 -2.30 -0.34 -15.38
CA GLU A 31 -0.92 -0.17 -15.84
C GLU A 31 -0.75 1.10 -16.69
N GLY A 32 0.32 1.84 -16.45
CA GLY A 32 0.59 3.09 -17.19
C GLY A 32 1.60 3.99 -16.50
N ILE A 33 1.98 5.06 -17.20
CA ILE A 33 2.64 6.22 -16.61
C ILE A 33 1.57 7.25 -16.27
N TYR A 34 1.66 7.81 -15.07
CA TYR A 34 0.74 8.80 -14.53
C TYR A 34 1.51 10.07 -14.17
N GLN A 35 0.92 11.23 -14.42
CA GLN A 35 1.42 12.51 -13.92
C GLN A 35 0.88 12.73 -12.50
N VAL A 36 1.78 12.82 -11.51
CA VAL A 36 1.41 13.00 -10.10
C VAL A 36 0.89 14.42 -9.90
N GLN A 37 -0.32 14.52 -9.38
CA GLN A 37 -0.98 15.79 -9.05
C GLN A 37 -0.70 16.18 -7.59
N SER A 38 -0.70 15.21 -6.69
CA SER A 38 -0.35 15.41 -5.29
C SER A 38 0.20 14.14 -4.66
N TYR A 39 1.13 14.31 -3.71
CA TYR A 39 1.53 13.27 -2.79
C TYR A 39 1.69 13.87 -1.40
N THR A 40 0.78 13.51 -0.51
CA THR A 40 0.69 14.05 0.85
C THR A 40 0.93 12.94 1.86
N ARG A 41 1.52 13.30 3.00
CA ARG A 41 1.60 12.44 4.19
C ARG A 41 1.18 13.28 5.39
N ASN A 42 0.25 12.74 6.16
CA ASN A 42 -0.14 13.29 7.44
C ASN A 42 0.44 12.42 8.55
N ASP A 43 1.55 12.84 9.14
CA ASP A 43 2.25 12.09 10.18
C ASP A 43 1.55 12.12 11.55
N ASN A 44 0.49 12.92 11.68
CA ASN A 44 -0.17 13.19 12.96
C ASN A 44 -1.63 12.73 13.00
N ALA A 45 -2.20 12.28 11.87
CA ALA A 45 -3.57 11.79 11.83
C ALA A 45 -3.82 10.84 10.66
N CYS A 46 -4.80 9.95 10.85
CA CYS A 46 -5.35 9.14 9.78
C CYS A 46 -6.39 9.89 8.94
N SER A 47 -6.00 11.02 8.37
CA SER A 47 -6.84 11.80 7.48
C SER A 47 -6.01 12.45 6.39
N ALA A 48 -6.62 12.62 5.22
CA ALA A 48 -5.97 13.31 4.11
C ALA A 48 -5.57 14.72 4.55
N GLY A 49 -4.34 15.13 4.20
CA GLY A 49 -3.78 16.41 4.62
C GLY A 49 -2.26 16.38 4.66
N GLY A 50 -1.68 17.53 5.01
CA GLY A 50 -0.24 17.76 4.92
C GLY A 50 0.14 18.53 3.65
N GLU A 51 1.35 19.10 3.65
CA GLU A 51 1.91 19.68 2.44
C GLU A 51 2.28 18.57 1.45
N SER A 52 2.19 18.86 0.16
CA SER A 52 2.73 17.93 -0.85
C SER A 52 4.23 17.78 -0.62
N ILE A 53 4.69 16.55 -0.39
CA ILE A 53 6.11 16.26 -0.11
C ILE A 53 6.92 16.25 -1.41
N LEU A 54 6.25 16.03 -2.54
CA LEU A 54 6.89 16.12 -3.85
C LEU A 54 6.85 17.55 -4.36
N GLY A 55 7.98 18.00 -4.90
CA GLY A 55 8.04 19.19 -5.75
C GLY A 55 7.25 19.02 -7.04
N ALA A 56 7.24 20.06 -7.88
CA ALA A 56 6.53 20.04 -9.15
C ALA A 56 7.07 18.98 -10.13
N ASP A 57 6.20 18.56 -11.05
CA ASP A 57 6.49 17.69 -12.20
C ASP A 57 7.08 16.32 -11.84
N ARG A 58 6.26 15.51 -11.14
CA ARG A 58 6.57 14.11 -10.85
C ARG A 58 5.65 13.16 -11.60
N PHE A 59 6.17 11.97 -11.86
CA PHE A 59 5.44 10.89 -12.52
C PHE A 59 5.42 9.65 -11.62
N ALA A 60 4.48 8.76 -11.90
CA ALA A 60 4.42 7.44 -11.31
C ALA A 60 4.27 6.40 -12.42
N ALA A 61 4.93 5.26 -12.30
CA ALA A 61 4.69 4.11 -13.14
C ALA A 61 3.94 3.05 -12.34
N ALA A 62 2.75 2.68 -12.79
CA ALA A 62 2.01 1.54 -12.27
C ALA A 62 2.25 0.34 -13.20
N TYR A 63 2.76 -0.77 -12.67
CA TYR A 63 3.11 -1.96 -13.44
C TYR A 63 2.87 -3.23 -12.64
N THR A 64 2.47 -4.29 -13.32
CA THR A 64 2.34 -5.62 -12.73
C THR A 64 3.67 -6.34 -12.72
N GLN A 65 3.91 -7.09 -11.65
CA GLN A 65 5.07 -7.94 -11.52
C GLN A 65 4.71 -9.25 -10.82
N LYS A 66 5.47 -10.30 -11.11
CA LYS A 66 5.34 -11.60 -10.43
C LYS A 66 6.53 -11.81 -9.50
N PHE A 67 6.25 -11.89 -8.20
CA PHE A 67 7.25 -12.14 -7.18
C PHE A 67 6.85 -13.36 -6.35
N LEU A 68 7.72 -14.39 -6.31
CA LEU A 68 7.47 -15.64 -5.60
C LEU A 68 6.11 -16.31 -5.92
N GLY A 69 5.65 -16.19 -7.17
CA GLY A 69 4.38 -16.76 -7.62
C GLY A 69 3.14 -15.91 -7.31
N ILE A 70 3.31 -14.73 -6.71
CA ILE A 70 2.24 -13.77 -6.43
C ILE A 70 2.31 -12.64 -7.47
N THR A 71 1.18 -12.30 -8.09
CA THR A 71 1.07 -11.08 -8.91
C THR A 71 0.85 -9.89 -8.01
N LEU A 72 1.62 -8.81 -8.22
CA LEU A 72 1.46 -7.52 -7.54
C LEU A 72 1.31 -6.43 -8.59
N LEU A 73 0.47 -5.44 -8.32
CA LEU A 73 0.56 -4.14 -8.99
C LEU A 73 1.41 -3.23 -8.12
N SER A 74 2.51 -2.73 -8.66
CA SER A 74 3.41 -1.80 -7.99
C SER A 74 3.32 -0.42 -8.63
N VAL A 75 3.37 0.63 -7.81
CA VAL A 75 3.39 2.03 -8.23
C VAL A 75 4.65 2.69 -7.69
N ILE A 76 5.56 3.05 -8.60
CA ILE A 76 6.86 3.65 -8.27
C ILE A 76 6.96 5.10 -8.76
N SER A 77 7.71 5.92 -8.03
CA SER A 77 8.00 7.30 -8.42
C SER A 77 9.00 7.42 -9.58
N CYS A 78 8.78 8.37 -10.47
CA CYS A 78 9.71 8.76 -11.52
C CYS A 78 9.86 10.29 -11.63
N ALA A 79 11.03 10.73 -12.09
CA ALA A 79 11.30 12.14 -12.37
C ALA A 79 10.73 12.61 -13.72
N SER A 80 10.51 11.68 -14.66
CA SER A 80 9.94 11.95 -15.99
C SER A 80 9.37 10.66 -16.58
N PRO A 81 8.62 10.70 -17.69
CA PRO A 81 8.17 9.49 -18.38
C PRO A 81 9.33 8.62 -18.91
N ALA A 82 10.44 9.26 -19.31
CA ALA A 82 11.65 8.53 -19.71
C ALA A 82 12.27 7.78 -18.52
N ASP A 83 12.38 8.44 -17.36
CA ASP A 83 12.86 7.83 -16.12
C ASP A 83 11.96 6.67 -15.67
N CYS A 84 10.64 6.76 -15.87
CA CYS A 84 9.74 5.62 -15.61
C CYS A 84 10.12 4.39 -16.44
N ARG A 85 10.30 4.57 -17.76
CA ARG A 85 10.69 3.46 -18.65
C ARG A 85 12.04 2.87 -18.27
N ASP A 86 13.01 3.72 -17.95
CA ASP A 86 14.36 3.29 -17.57
C ASP A 86 14.33 2.47 -16.26
N LYS A 87 13.56 2.92 -15.26
CA LYS A 87 13.37 2.18 -13.99
C LYS A 87 12.67 0.84 -14.21
N LEU A 88 11.65 0.79 -15.05
CA LEU A 88 10.99 -0.48 -15.38
C LEU A 88 11.91 -1.44 -16.13
N ALA A 89 12.80 -0.93 -16.99
CA ALA A 89 13.82 -1.74 -17.65
C ALA A 89 14.85 -2.27 -16.64
N ALA A 90 15.30 -1.43 -15.70
CA ALA A 90 16.21 -1.82 -14.61
C ALA A 90 15.58 -2.90 -13.71
N GLU A 91 14.33 -2.71 -13.27
CA GLU A 91 13.58 -3.71 -12.50
C GLU A 91 13.55 -5.07 -13.20
N ARG A 92 13.21 -5.10 -14.49
CA ARG A 92 13.17 -6.33 -15.31
C ARG A 92 14.54 -6.98 -15.48
N ALA A 93 15.61 -6.20 -15.43
CA ALA A 93 16.98 -6.68 -15.46
C ALA A 93 17.49 -7.13 -14.07
N GLY A 94 16.71 -6.92 -13.00
CA GLY A 94 17.14 -7.16 -11.62
C GLY A 94 18.17 -6.14 -11.13
N GLU A 95 18.18 -4.95 -11.73
CA GLU A 95 19.06 -3.83 -11.37
C GLU A 95 18.35 -2.89 -10.38
N GLY A 96 19.12 -2.29 -9.47
CA GLY A 96 18.59 -1.34 -8.50
C GLY A 96 18.41 0.07 -9.08
N PHE A 97 17.42 0.79 -8.58
CA PHE A 97 17.15 2.20 -8.92
C PHE A 97 16.64 2.96 -7.70
N GLN A 98 16.65 4.29 -7.77
CA GLN A 98 16.18 5.16 -6.68
C GLN A 98 14.72 5.55 -6.87
N ILE A 99 13.97 5.53 -5.76
CA ILE A 99 12.56 5.92 -5.71
C ILE A 99 12.29 6.80 -4.48
N ASP A 100 11.39 7.75 -4.65
CA ASP A 100 10.83 8.59 -3.59
C ASP A 100 9.66 7.87 -2.88
N PHE A 101 8.91 7.04 -3.61
CA PHE A 101 7.82 6.22 -3.07
C PHE A 101 7.65 4.90 -3.84
N LEU A 102 7.10 3.91 -3.13
CA LEU A 102 6.65 2.62 -3.66
C LEU A 102 5.34 2.26 -2.94
N PHE A 103 4.33 1.90 -3.73
CA PHE A 103 3.11 1.24 -3.25
C PHE A 103 2.99 -0.11 -3.94
N SER A 104 2.45 -1.10 -3.23
CA SER A 104 2.13 -2.41 -3.79
C SER A 104 0.76 -2.85 -3.31
N VAL A 105 -0.01 -3.42 -4.23
CA VAL A 105 -1.32 -4.05 -3.97
C VAL A 105 -1.34 -5.43 -4.62
N GLN A 106 -2.05 -6.38 -4.01
CA GLN A 106 -2.02 -7.78 -4.43
C GLN A 106 -3.37 -8.51 -4.28
N PHE A 107 -4.41 -7.82 -3.84
CA PHE A 107 -5.75 -8.41 -3.71
C PHE A 107 -6.79 -7.50 -4.35
N LEU A 108 -7.88 -8.11 -4.81
CA LEU A 108 -9.06 -7.38 -5.28
C LEU A 108 -9.95 -7.02 -4.08
N GLY A 109 -10.31 -5.75 -3.98
CA GLY A 109 -11.27 -5.20 -3.03
C GLY A 109 -12.70 -5.16 -3.57
N GLY A 110 -13.54 -4.31 -2.99
CA GLY A 110 -14.88 -4.03 -3.52
C GLY A 110 -14.82 -3.10 -4.73
N ASP A 111 -15.85 -3.11 -5.59
CA ASP A 111 -16.04 -2.10 -6.65
C ASP A 111 -14.83 -1.88 -7.60
N GLY A 112 -13.99 -2.90 -7.81
CA GLY A 112 -12.80 -2.83 -8.67
C GLY A 112 -11.57 -2.18 -8.03
N GLU A 113 -11.61 -1.95 -6.72
CA GLU A 113 -10.48 -1.51 -5.91
C GLU A 113 -9.39 -2.57 -5.84
N LEU A 114 -8.13 -2.16 -5.71
CA LEU A 114 -7.03 -3.05 -5.37
C LEU A 114 -6.49 -2.72 -3.99
N ILE A 115 -6.26 -3.75 -3.19
CA ILE A 115 -5.80 -3.59 -1.81
C ILE A 115 -4.47 -4.31 -1.59
N GLY A 116 -3.67 -3.76 -0.69
CA GLY A 116 -2.38 -4.30 -0.30
C GLY A 116 -2.14 -4.13 1.19
N SER A 117 -1.27 -4.97 1.74
CA SER A 117 -0.84 -4.86 3.13
C SER A 117 0.67 -5.05 3.22
N GLY A 118 1.31 -4.31 4.12
CA GLY A 118 2.73 -4.39 4.38
C GLY A 118 3.04 -4.31 5.87
N ALA A 119 4.25 -4.72 6.22
CA ALA A 119 4.79 -4.58 7.57
C ALA A 119 6.27 -4.20 7.50
N SER A 120 6.66 -3.19 8.26
CA SER A 120 8.05 -2.92 8.63
C SER A 120 8.30 -3.47 10.02
N THR A 121 9.48 -4.07 10.24
CA THR A 121 9.91 -4.52 11.57
C THR A 121 10.33 -3.37 12.48
N GLY A 122 10.45 -2.15 11.95
CA GLY A 122 11.00 -1.01 12.67
C GLY A 122 12.52 -1.11 12.84
N PHE A 123 13.06 -0.35 13.79
CA PHE A 123 14.49 -0.27 14.09
C PHE A 123 14.79 -0.84 15.46
N GLY A 124 15.81 -1.68 15.55
CA GLY A 124 16.32 -2.19 16.83
C GLY A 124 17.20 -1.15 17.52
N ASP A 125 16.88 -0.85 18.78
CA ASP A 125 17.70 -0.08 19.71
C ASP A 125 17.91 -0.93 20.99
N GLY A 126 19.05 -1.62 21.05
CA GLY A 126 19.34 -2.58 22.11
C GLY A 126 18.40 -3.78 22.09
N GLU A 127 17.61 -3.95 23.15
CA GLU A 127 16.65 -5.06 23.31
C GLU A 127 15.23 -4.71 22.83
N VAL A 128 15.04 -3.51 22.28
CA VAL A 128 13.72 -2.99 21.89
C VAL A 128 13.69 -2.65 20.41
N CYS A 129 12.56 -2.92 19.77
CA CYS A 129 12.21 -2.52 18.42
C CYS A 129 11.25 -1.35 18.48
N THR A 130 11.55 -0.30 17.73
CA THR A 130 10.81 0.97 17.70
C THR A 130 10.37 1.29 16.28
N GLU A 131 9.35 2.15 16.14
CA GLU A 131 8.87 2.66 14.84
C GLU A 131 8.50 1.57 13.82
N ALA A 132 8.03 0.41 14.28
CA ALA A 132 7.47 -0.58 13.37
C ALA A 132 6.13 -0.10 12.82
N GLU A 133 5.90 -0.37 11.53
CA GLU A 133 4.73 0.11 10.81
C GLU A 133 3.96 -1.08 10.23
N LEU A 134 2.64 -1.08 10.38
CA LEU A 134 1.74 -1.86 9.53
C LEU A 134 1.09 -0.92 8.53
N THR A 135 1.01 -1.35 7.28
CA THR A 135 0.38 -0.56 6.22
C THR A 135 -0.80 -1.30 5.61
N ALA A 136 -1.86 -0.55 5.31
CA ALA A 136 -2.98 -0.99 4.50
C ALA A 136 -3.12 0.00 3.33
N THR A 137 -2.94 -0.50 2.11
CA THR A 137 -2.97 0.31 0.88
C THR A 137 -4.28 0.03 0.14
N LEU A 138 -4.96 1.08 -0.27
CA LEU A 138 -6.11 1.07 -1.16
C LEU A 138 -5.74 1.84 -2.44
N LEU A 139 -5.93 1.21 -3.59
CA LEU A 139 -5.73 1.80 -4.90
C LEU A 139 -7.05 1.76 -5.67
N THR A 140 -7.44 2.91 -6.19
CA THR A 140 -8.67 3.14 -6.95
C THR A 140 -8.32 3.80 -8.29
N LEU A 141 -9.10 3.48 -9.32
CA LEU A 141 -9.04 4.14 -10.63
C LEU A 141 -10.42 4.69 -10.97
N ALA A 142 -10.52 6.01 -11.11
CA ALA A 142 -11.75 6.70 -11.49
C ALA A 142 -11.55 7.45 -12.83
N GLY A 143 -11.97 6.82 -13.93
CA GLY A 143 -11.68 7.33 -15.27
C GLY A 143 -10.17 7.29 -15.55
N SER A 144 -9.53 8.44 -15.65
CA SER A 144 -8.07 8.57 -15.81
C SER A 144 -7.33 8.89 -14.51
N GLU A 145 -8.03 9.06 -13.39
CA GLU A 145 -7.41 9.41 -12.11
C GLU A 145 -7.11 8.15 -11.30
N LEU A 146 -5.84 7.93 -11.02
CA LEU A 146 -5.33 6.95 -10.06
C LEU A 146 -5.26 7.61 -8.68
N ARG A 147 -5.87 6.99 -7.69
CA ARG A 147 -5.79 7.42 -6.30
C ARG A 147 -5.33 6.27 -5.40
N LEU A 148 -4.32 6.56 -4.60
CA LEU A 148 -3.65 5.65 -3.69
C LEU A 148 -3.75 6.21 -2.28
N GLU A 149 -4.28 5.43 -1.35
CA GLU A 149 -4.34 5.75 0.07
C GLU A 149 -3.61 4.65 0.85
N GLN A 150 -2.61 5.01 1.64
CA GLN A 150 -1.91 4.08 2.52
C GLN A 150 -2.09 4.53 3.96
N ALA A 151 -2.94 3.81 4.68
CA ALA A 151 -3.10 3.92 6.12
C ALA A 151 -1.90 3.24 6.80
N ILE A 152 -1.31 3.92 7.77
CA ILE A 152 -0.14 3.45 8.51
C ILE A 152 -0.50 3.41 10.00
N THR A 153 -0.35 2.23 10.59
CA THR A 153 -0.46 2.02 12.03
C THR A 153 0.94 1.85 12.59
N ILE A 154 1.33 2.76 13.50
CA ILE A 154 2.61 2.64 14.21
C ILE A 154 2.42 1.69 15.38
N ALA A 155 3.16 0.58 15.39
CA ALA A 155 3.15 -0.40 16.47
C ALA A 155 3.71 0.22 17.77
N ASP A 156 3.34 -0.34 18.92
CA ASP A 156 4.06 -0.03 20.16
C ASP A 156 5.47 -0.60 20.09
N ASP A 157 6.37 -0.07 20.93
CA ASP A 157 7.69 -0.66 21.13
C ASP A 157 7.55 -2.11 21.61
N PHE A 158 8.36 -3.01 21.06
CA PHE A 158 8.30 -4.44 21.39
C PHE A 158 9.70 -5.03 21.49
N PRO A 159 9.92 -6.09 22.28
CA PRO A 159 11.25 -6.67 22.43
C PRO A 159 11.74 -7.33 21.14
N VAL A 160 13.05 -7.33 20.93
CA VAL A 160 13.69 -8.18 19.92
C VAL A 160 13.42 -9.67 20.20
N ASP A 161 13.51 -10.51 19.17
CA ASP A 161 13.38 -11.97 19.34
C ASP A 161 14.58 -12.59 20.09
N SER A 162 14.58 -13.91 20.26
CA SER A 162 15.67 -14.62 20.95
C SER A 162 17.04 -14.51 20.27
N ASN A 163 17.10 -14.04 19.03
CA ASN A 163 18.32 -13.82 18.27
C ASN A 163 18.72 -12.34 18.20
N GLY A 164 17.93 -11.44 18.81
CA GLY A 164 18.18 -10.00 18.78
C GLY A 164 17.62 -9.29 17.55
N PHE A 165 16.63 -9.87 16.85
CA PHE A 165 16.03 -9.25 15.66
C PHE A 165 14.63 -8.69 15.91
N CYS A 166 14.33 -7.58 15.24
CA CYS A 166 12.97 -7.10 15.06
C CYS A 166 12.24 -7.95 14.04
N THR A 167 11.01 -8.34 14.35
CA THR A 167 10.24 -9.30 13.55
C THR A 167 8.89 -8.72 13.13
N THR A 168 8.38 -9.16 11.99
CA THR A 168 7.05 -8.74 11.50
C THR A 168 5.95 -9.27 12.40
N SER A 169 6.12 -10.43 13.02
CA SER A 169 5.20 -10.98 14.02
C SER A 169 5.17 -10.15 15.29
N GLY A 170 6.33 -9.70 15.78
CA GLY A 170 6.44 -8.76 16.90
C GLY A 170 5.73 -7.44 16.60
N ALA A 171 6.03 -6.83 15.45
CA ALA A 171 5.37 -5.62 14.99
C ALA A 171 3.84 -5.77 14.89
N SER A 172 3.37 -6.90 14.33
CA SER A 172 1.94 -7.18 14.18
C SER A 172 1.23 -7.30 15.53
N ALA A 173 1.83 -8.03 16.48
CA ALA A 173 1.29 -8.18 17.82
C ALA A 173 1.26 -6.84 18.57
N ALA A 174 2.31 -6.03 18.45
CA ALA A 174 2.39 -4.71 19.08
C ALA A 174 1.49 -3.64 18.42
N ALA A 175 0.95 -3.93 17.24
CA ALA A 175 -0.05 -3.09 16.58
C ALA A 175 -1.49 -3.56 16.80
N GLU A 176 -1.72 -4.69 17.49
CA GLU A 176 -3.04 -5.25 17.68
C GLU A 176 -3.97 -4.28 18.43
N GLY A 177 -5.17 -4.05 17.88
CA GLY A 177 -6.15 -3.12 18.44
C GLY A 177 -5.84 -1.64 18.24
N LYS A 178 -4.69 -1.29 17.65
CA LYS A 178 -4.40 0.08 17.26
C LYS A 178 -5.17 0.48 16.02
N THR A 179 -5.44 1.78 15.94
CA THR A 179 -6.03 2.41 14.75
C THR A 179 -4.92 3.09 13.94
N CYS A 180 -5.23 3.36 12.68
CA CYS A 180 -4.37 4.12 11.79
C CYS A 180 -3.92 5.43 12.45
N SER A 181 -2.61 5.69 12.39
CA SER A 181 -1.94 6.82 13.01
C SER A 181 -1.53 7.87 11.97
N GLN A 182 -1.21 7.43 10.75
CA GLN A 182 -0.79 8.30 9.66
C GLN A 182 -1.47 7.89 8.36
N LEU A 183 -1.64 8.83 7.44
CA LEU A 183 -2.18 8.56 6.10
C LEU A 183 -1.27 9.16 5.03
N LYS A 184 -0.90 8.34 4.05
CA LYS A 184 -0.31 8.81 2.78
C LYS A 184 -1.38 8.80 1.70
N VAL A 185 -1.46 9.85 0.90
CA VAL A 185 -2.37 9.94 -0.23
C VAL A 185 -1.60 10.38 -1.47
N LEU A 186 -1.69 9.60 -2.54
CA LEU A 186 -1.21 9.95 -3.87
C LEU A 186 -2.41 10.08 -4.81
N THR A 187 -2.41 11.14 -5.62
CA THR A 187 -3.37 11.31 -6.72
C THR A 187 -2.59 11.63 -7.98
N ALA A 188 -2.87 10.89 -9.05
CA ALA A 188 -2.17 11.03 -10.32
C ALA A 188 -3.14 10.81 -11.49
N THR A 189 -2.86 11.45 -12.62
CA THR A 189 -3.70 11.34 -13.82
C THR A 189 -2.95 10.57 -14.89
N PHE A 190 -3.62 9.65 -15.58
CA PHE A 190 -3.06 8.87 -16.67
C PHE A 190 -2.42 9.80 -17.71
N PHE A 191 -1.17 9.48 -18.06
CA PHE A 191 -0.37 10.25 -19.01
C PHE A 191 -0.19 9.47 -20.31
N GLU A 192 0.37 8.26 -20.23
CA GLU A 192 0.59 7.38 -21.39
C GLU A 192 0.67 5.90 -20.98
N PRO A 193 0.39 4.95 -21.89
CA PRO A 193 0.60 3.52 -21.61
C PRO A 193 2.09 3.18 -21.43
N LEU A 194 2.36 2.05 -20.76
CA LEU A 194 3.72 1.50 -20.58
C LEU A 194 4.36 0.97 -21.87
#